data_AF-A0A2S5P798-F1
#
_entry.id   AF-A0A2S5P798-F1
#
_cell.length_a   1.000
_cell.length_b   1.000
_cell.length_c   1.000
_cell.angle_alpha   90.00
_cell.angle_beta   90.00
_cell.angle_gamma   90.00
#
_symmetry.space_group_name_H-M   'P 1'
#
loop_
_entity.id
_entity.type
_entity.pdbx_description
1 polymer ?
#
loop_
_entity_poly.entity_id
_entity_poly.type
_entity_poly.pdbx_seq_one_letter_code
_entity_poly.pdbx_strand_id
1 'polypeptide(L)'
;MGGISNAQRALWALLLILLVAPFFAALVAVISLLVGPLLGVTEGRPSVVAPLGVSALNAYVWAVIPSVMAAIGLVPLVLRRGAFGWVEAGAMGVVGFAAAQALVPLPLGQFGPIAAFAFGLVMVAVRLVLAGRILRS
;
A
#
# COMPACT_ATOMS: atom_id res chain seq x y z
N MET A 1 11.45 -4.68 -32.75
CA MET A 1 11.52 -4.65 -31.28
C MET A 1 10.11 -4.93 -30.76
N GLY A 2 9.86 -6.14 -30.25
CA GLY A 2 8.52 -6.58 -29.85
C GLY A 2 7.98 -5.73 -28.70
N GLY A 3 6.94 -4.95 -28.95
CA GLY A 3 6.31 -4.12 -27.93
C GLY A 3 5.66 -5.00 -26.86
N ILE A 4 5.96 -4.71 -25.58
CA ILE A 4 5.33 -5.37 -24.44
C ILE A 4 3.81 -5.19 -24.54
N SER A 5 3.06 -6.30 -24.55
CA SER A 5 1.60 -6.32 -24.68
C SER A 5 0.92 -5.69 -23.46
N ASN A 6 -0.28 -5.11 -23.62
CA ASN A 6 -1.02 -4.48 -22.51
C ASN A 6 -1.33 -5.48 -21.38
N ALA A 7 -1.54 -6.76 -21.71
CA ALA A 7 -1.72 -7.81 -20.72
C ALA A 7 -0.46 -8.02 -19.87
N GLN A 8 0.72 -8.04 -20.50
CA GLN A 8 1.99 -8.14 -19.79
C GLN A 8 2.24 -6.91 -18.90
N ARG A 9 1.87 -5.71 -19.36
CA ARG A 9 1.94 -4.49 -18.54
C ARG A 9 1.00 -4.55 -17.33
N ALA A 10 -0.22 -5.06 -17.52
CA ALA A 10 -1.20 -5.22 -16.44
C ALA A 10 -0.70 -6.22 -15.39
N LEU A 11 -0.10 -7.32 -15.82
CA LEU A 11 0.52 -8.29 -14.91
C LEU A 11 1.65 -7.65 -14.10
N TRP A 12 2.56 -6.92 -14.74
CA TRP A 12 3.65 -6.24 -14.03
C TRP A 12 3.15 -5.19 -13.05
N ALA A 13 2.15 -4.41 -13.43
CA ALA A 13 1.50 -3.45 -12.55
C ALA A 13 0.88 -4.14 -11.32
N LEU A 14 0.13 -5.22 -11.55
CA LEU A 14 -0.48 -6.02 -10.50
C LEU A 14 0.57 -6.53 -9.51
N LEU A 15 1.65 -7.14 -10.03
CA LEU A 15 2.74 -7.69 -9.21
C LEU A 15 3.46 -6.60 -8.40
N LEU A 16 3.71 -5.44 -9.01
CA LEU A 16 4.33 -4.31 -8.32
C LEU A 16 3.44 -3.81 -7.17
N ILE A 17 2.14 -3.63 -7.40
CA ILE A 17 1.21 -3.18 -6.37
C ILE A 17 1.10 -4.22 -5.24
N LEU A 18 1.08 -5.50 -5.59
CA LEU A 18 1.01 -6.61 -4.65
C LEU A 18 2.26 -6.77 -3.77
N LEU A 19 3.45 -6.36 -4.22
CA LEU A 19 4.68 -6.44 -3.42
C LEU A 19 5.01 -5.14 -2.71
N VAL A 20 4.96 -4.03 -3.45
CA VAL A 20 5.48 -2.74 -2.99
C VAL A 20 4.59 -2.18 -1.88
N ALA A 21 3.28 -2.28 -2.05
CA ALA A 21 2.37 -1.66 -1.11
C ALA A 21 2.32 -2.38 0.26
N PRO A 22 2.28 -3.73 0.32
CA PRO A 22 2.42 -4.45 1.59
C PRO A 22 3.77 -4.25 2.27
N PHE A 23 4.86 -4.16 1.49
CA PHE A 23 6.18 -3.85 2.03
C PHE A 23 6.20 -2.50 2.77
N PHE A 24 5.68 -1.45 2.14
CA PHE A 24 5.63 -0.13 2.78
C PHE A 24 4.66 -0.07 3.95
N ALA A 25 3.55 -0.80 3.92
CA ALA A 25 2.66 -0.93 5.06
C ALA A 25 3.37 -1.54 6.28
N ALA A 26 4.15 -2.61 6.06
CA ALA A 26 4.98 -3.22 7.10
C ALA A 26 6.05 -2.25 7.63
N LEU A 27 6.70 -1.50 6.74
CA LEU A 27 7.70 -0.50 7.12
C LEU A 27 7.09 0.62 7.99
N VAL A 28 5.94 1.15 7.58
CA VAL A 28 5.20 2.17 8.37
C VAL A 28 4.79 1.61 9.73
N ALA A 29 4.32 0.36 9.81
CA ALA A 29 3.99 -0.26 11.07
C ALA A 29 5.20 -0.36 12.02
N VAL A 30 6.38 -0.75 11.49
CA VAL A 30 7.63 -0.81 12.27
C VAL A 30 8.04 0.58 12.73
N ILE A 31 8.02 1.58 11.84
CA ILE A 31 8.36 2.98 12.19
C ILE A 31 7.43 3.50 13.28
N SER A 32 6.11 3.28 13.15
CA SER A 32 5.13 3.69 14.16
C SER A 32 5.38 3.03 15.53
N LEU A 33 5.77 1.75 15.56
CA LEU A 33 6.10 1.05 16.80
C LEU A 33 7.38 1.57 17.47
N LEU A 34 8.35 2.04 16.68
CA LEU A 34 9.63 2.59 17.17
C LEU A 34 9.52 4.05 17.59
N VAL A 35 8.84 4.87 16.78
CA VAL A 35 8.79 6.33 16.94
C VAL A 35 7.61 6.77 17.81
N GLY A 36 6.49 6.05 17.79
CA GLY A 36 5.29 6.38 18.58
C GLY A 36 5.57 6.70 20.07
N PRO A 37 6.37 5.90 20.78
CA PRO A 37 6.75 6.18 22.17
C PRO A 37 7.50 7.49 22.36
N LEU A 38 8.36 7.86 21.40
CA LEU A 38 9.16 9.08 21.47
C LEU A 38 8.29 10.33 21.28
N LEU A 39 7.13 10.18 20.64
CA LEU A 39 6.17 11.26 20.37
C LEU A 39 5.03 11.31 21.41
N GLY A 40 5.09 10.47 22.46
CA GLY A 40 4.01 10.37 23.46
C GLY A 40 2.72 9.73 22.92
N VAL A 41 2.75 9.13 21.73
CA VAL A 41 1.60 8.47 21.12
C VAL A 41 1.56 7.03 21.60
N THR A 42 0.94 6.81 22.77
CA THR A 42 0.79 5.49 23.38
C THR A 42 -0.62 4.92 23.26
N GLU A 43 -1.61 5.75 22.93
CA GLU A 43 -2.99 5.30 22.75
C GLU A 43 -3.14 4.44 21.49
N GLY A 44 -3.73 3.24 21.66
CA GLY A 44 -3.89 2.26 20.58
C GLY A 44 -2.73 1.29 20.38
N ARG A 45 -1.69 1.36 21.21
CA ARG A 45 -0.64 0.36 21.21
C ARG A 45 -1.20 -0.95 21.77
N PRO A 46 -0.97 -2.11 21.12
CA PRO A 46 -1.36 -3.38 21.70
C PRO A 46 -0.68 -3.56 23.06
N SER A 47 -1.43 -4.00 24.07
CA SER A 47 -0.93 -4.26 25.43
C SER A 47 0.21 -5.29 25.46
N VAL A 48 0.29 -6.14 24.44
CA VAL A 48 1.40 -7.03 24.16
C VAL A 48 1.98 -6.65 22.80
N VAL A 49 3.14 -5.99 22.80
CA VAL A 49 3.87 -5.69 21.58
C VAL A 49 4.63 -6.94 21.16
N ALA A 50 4.16 -7.59 20.09
CA ALA A 50 4.89 -8.71 19.48
C ALA A 50 6.29 -8.24 19.04
N PRO A 51 7.27 -9.16 18.91
CA PRO A 51 8.58 -8.82 18.35
C PRO A 51 8.43 -8.07 17.02
N LEU A 52 9.24 -7.04 16.78
CA LEU A 52 9.13 -6.15 15.61
C LEU A 52 9.02 -6.91 14.28
N GLY A 53 9.77 -8.01 14.13
CA GLY A 53 9.69 -8.87 12.95
C GLY A 53 8.32 -9.52 12.74
N VAL A 54 7.67 -9.96 13.82
CA VAL A 54 6.31 -10.54 13.78
C VAL A 54 5.28 -9.48 13.44
N SER A 55 5.40 -8.27 14.03
CA SER A 55 4.51 -7.14 13.70
C SER A 55 4.64 -6.71 12.24
N ALA A 56 5.88 -6.67 11.71
CA ALA A 56 6.14 -6.37 10.30
C ALA A 56 5.52 -7.43 9.37
N LEU A 57 5.72 -8.72 9.68
CA LEU A 57 5.14 -9.83 8.95
C LEU A 57 3.61 -9.76 8.95
N ASN A 58 2.99 -9.52 10.11
CA ASN A 58 1.54 -9.38 10.21
C ASN A 58 1.02 -8.20 9.40
N ALA A 59 1.68 -7.03 9.48
CA ALA A 59 1.31 -5.86 8.69
C ALA A 59 1.44 -6.13 7.19
N TYR A 60 2.51 -6.83 6.76
CA TYR A 60 2.70 -7.24 5.38
C TYR A 60 1.56 -8.16 4.92
N VAL A 61 1.32 -9.26 5.64
CA VAL A 61 0.29 -10.26 5.29
C VAL A 61 -1.10 -9.62 5.20
N TRP A 62 -1.46 -8.78 6.16
CA TRP A 62 -2.77 -8.12 6.16
C TRP A 62 -2.91 -7.01 5.13
N ALA A 63 -1.80 -6.37 4.73
CA ALA A 63 -1.81 -5.38 3.65
C ALA A 63 -1.94 -5.99 2.25
N VAL A 64 -1.76 -7.30 2.09
CA VAL A 64 -1.97 -7.98 0.80
C VAL A 64 -3.41 -7.83 0.33
N ILE A 65 -4.40 -8.01 1.22
CA ILE A 65 -5.83 -7.94 0.87
C ILE A 65 -6.21 -6.58 0.24
N PRO A 66 -5.97 -5.43 0.90
CA PRO A 66 -6.28 -4.13 0.29
C PRO A 66 -5.45 -3.85 -0.96
N SER A 67 -4.22 -4.39 -1.05
CA SER A 67 -3.38 -4.25 -2.25
C SER A 67 -3.94 -5.02 -3.45
N VAL A 68 -4.50 -6.23 -3.22
CA VAL A 68 -5.22 -6.99 -4.25
C VAL A 68 -6.41 -6.18 -4.75
N MET A 69 -7.21 -5.61 -3.85
CA MET A 69 -8.39 -4.83 -4.21
C MET A 69 -8.04 -3.59 -5.02
N ALA A 70 -6.98 -2.87 -4.62
CA ALA A 70 -6.45 -1.74 -5.37
C ALA A 70 -5.98 -2.16 -6.77
N ALA A 71 -5.26 -3.28 -6.85
CA ALA A 71 -4.74 -3.80 -8.10
C ALA A 71 -5.87 -4.23 -9.06
N ILE A 72 -6.91 -4.89 -8.57
CA ILE A 72 -8.09 -5.27 -9.36
C ILE A 72 -8.73 -4.06 -10.05
N GLY A 73 -8.87 -2.92 -9.36
CA GLY A 73 -9.44 -1.74 -10.00
C GLY A 73 -8.47 -0.99 -10.94
N LEU A 74 -7.16 -1.21 -10.81
CA LEU A 74 -6.15 -0.64 -11.73
C LEU A 74 -5.99 -1.48 -13.02
N VAL A 75 -6.28 -2.78 -12.98
CA VAL A 75 -6.16 -3.67 -14.16
C VAL A 75 -6.96 -3.15 -15.37
N PRO A 76 -8.25 -2.74 -15.26
CA PRO A 76 -8.99 -2.19 -16.39
C PRO A 76 -8.35 -0.93 -17.00
N LEU A 77 -7.72 -0.08 -16.18
CA LEU A 77 -7.05 1.13 -16.65
C LEU A 77 -5.80 0.76 -17.48
N VAL A 78 -4.99 -0.20 -17.02
CA VAL A 78 -3.82 -0.68 -17.78
C VAL A 78 -4.26 -1.36 -19.08
N LEU A 79 -5.31 -2.17 -19.05
CA LEU A 79 -5.78 -2.86 -20.26
C LEU A 79 -6.31 -1.88 -21.32
N ARG A 80 -6.99 -0.81 -20.90
CA ARG A 80 -7.57 0.20 -21.81
C ARG A 80 -6.55 1.22 -22.31
N ARG A 81 -5.68 1.71 -21.44
CA ARG A 81 -4.79 2.86 -21.72
C ARG A 81 -3.31 2.49 -21.83
N GLY A 82 -2.94 1.26 -21.46
CA GLY A 82 -1.55 0.79 -21.42
C GLY A 82 -0.73 1.33 -20.23
N ALA A 83 -1.30 2.22 -19.42
CA ALA A 83 -0.70 2.83 -18.23
C ALA A 83 -1.78 3.44 -17.31
N PHE A 84 -1.39 3.77 -16.07
CA PHE A 84 -2.18 4.58 -15.13
C PHE A 84 -1.32 5.66 -14.50
N GLY A 85 -1.94 6.74 -14.08
CA GLY A 85 -1.28 7.81 -13.34
C GLY A 85 -1.08 7.47 -11.86
N TRP A 86 -0.06 8.05 -11.23
CA TRP A 86 0.21 7.88 -9.80
C TRP A 86 -0.96 8.29 -8.89
N VAL A 87 -1.74 9.30 -9.30
CA VAL A 87 -2.95 9.72 -8.58
C VAL A 87 -4.02 8.64 -8.66
N GLU A 88 -4.20 8.01 -9.83
CA GLU A 88 -5.12 6.88 -10.01
C GLU A 88 -4.69 5.69 -9.13
N ALA A 89 -3.38 5.43 -9.05
CA ALA A 89 -2.82 4.39 -8.17
C ALA A 89 -3.09 4.67 -6.69
N GLY A 90 -2.87 5.90 -6.24
CA GLY A 90 -3.16 6.32 -4.86
C GLY A 90 -4.65 6.24 -4.54
N ALA A 91 -5.51 6.73 -5.42
CA ALA A 91 -6.97 6.66 -5.27
C ALA A 91 -7.46 5.21 -5.19
N MET A 92 -6.97 4.34 -6.08
CA MET A 92 -7.30 2.92 -6.04
C MET A 92 -6.75 2.21 -4.81
N GLY A 93 -5.61 2.67 -4.28
CA GLY A 93 -5.09 2.26 -2.97
C GLY A 93 -6.07 2.54 -1.84
N VAL A 94 -6.56 3.78 -1.75
CA VAL A 94 -7.54 4.20 -0.73
C VAL A 94 -8.85 3.42 -0.87
N VAL A 95 -9.37 3.31 -2.10
CA VAL A 95 -10.60 2.56 -2.38
C VAL A 95 -10.42 1.07 -2.07
N GLY A 96 -9.28 0.48 -2.44
CA GLY A 96 -8.95 -0.91 -2.15
C GLY A 96 -8.86 -1.18 -0.65
N PHE A 97 -8.33 -0.23 0.12
CA PHE A 97 -8.29 -0.32 1.58
C PHE A 97 -9.68 -0.23 2.22
N ALA A 98 -10.49 0.75 1.78
CA ALA A 98 -11.86 0.88 2.24
C ALA A 98 -12.71 -0.37 1.91
N ALA A 99 -12.56 -0.89 0.69
CA ALA A 99 -13.24 -2.11 0.26
C ALA A 99 -12.78 -3.33 1.08
N ALA A 100 -11.48 -3.48 1.33
CA ALA A 100 -10.96 -4.57 2.15
C ALA A 100 -11.47 -4.49 3.59
N GLN A 101 -11.56 -3.29 4.18
CA GLN A 101 -12.10 -3.11 5.53
C GLN A 101 -13.61 -3.41 5.60
N ALA A 102 -14.36 -3.09 4.55
CA ALA A 102 -15.80 -3.38 4.49
C ALA A 102 -16.09 -4.87 4.30
N LEU A 103 -15.24 -5.59 3.57
CA LEU A 103 -15.46 -6.99 3.18
C LEU A 103 -14.76 -8.01 4.09
N VAL A 104 -13.70 -7.60 4.77
CA VAL A 104 -12.91 -8.46 5.66
C VAL A 104 -12.78 -7.78 7.02
N PRO A 105 -13.02 -8.50 8.13
CA PRO A 105 -12.79 -7.98 9.48
C PRO A 105 -11.28 -7.89 9.73
N LEU A 106 -10.64 -6.87 9.16
CA LEU A 106 -9.22 -6.61 9.37
C LEU A 106 -8.99 -6.25 10.84
N PRO A 107 -7.89 -6.73 11.47
CA PRO A 107 -7.57 -6.44 12.86
C PRO A 107 -7.02 -5.01 13.05
N LEU A 108 -7.66 -4.02 12.43
CA LEU A 108 -7.26 -2.61 12.43
C LEU A 108 -8.05 -1.78 13.45
N GLY A 109 -9.20 -2.28 13.91
CA GLY A 109 -10.08 -1.55 14.84
C GLY A 109 -10.40 -0.15 14.34
N GLN A 110 -10.21 0.86 15.20
CA GLN A 110 -10.40 2.27 14.89
C GLN A 110 -9.35 2.88 13.93
N PHE A 111 -8.26 2.18 13.66
CA PHE A 111 -7.15 2.71 12.85
C PHE A 111 -7.30 2.49 11.34
N GLY A 112 -8.37 1.82 10.89
CA GLY A 112 -8.61 1.56 9.46
C GLY A 112 -8.58 2.80 8.56
N PRO A 113 -9.27 3.91 8.90
CA PRO A 113 -9.23 5.14 8.11
C PRO A 113 -7.83 5.78 8.04
N ILE A 114 -7.08 5.74 9.15
CA ILE A 114 -5.71 6.27 9.22
C ILE A 114 -4.77 5.43 8.35
N ALA A 115 -4.92 4.10 8.37
CA ALA A 115 -4.13 3.20 7.53
C ALA A 115 -4.42 3.39 6.04
N ALA A 116 -5.69 3.62 5.65
CA ALA A 116 -6.07 3.97 4.28
C ALA A 116 -5.43 5.28 3.81
N PHE A 117 -5.43 6.30 4.68
CA PHE A 117 -4.81 7.60 4.40
C PHE A 117 -3.28 7.49 4.31
N ALA A 118 -2.66 6.74 5.21
CA ALA A 118 -1.22 6.47 5.19
C ALA A 118 -0.79 5.75 3.90
N PHE A 119 -1.59 4.81 3.40
CA PHE A 119 -1.35 4.16 2.12
C PHE A 119 -1.35 5.15 0.95
N GLY A 120 -2.33 6.06 0.91
CA GLY A 120 -2.36 7.14 -0.08
C GLY A 120 -1.10 8.02 -0.02
N LEU A 121 -0.66 8.36 1.20
CA LEU A 121 0.56 9.14 1.46
C LEU A 121 1.83 8.42 1.00
N VAL A 122 1.94 7.12 1.26
CA VAL A 122 3.04 6.26 0.77
C VAL A 122 3.11 6.27 -0.75
N MET A 123 1.98 6.12 -1.45
CA MET A 123 1.97 6.16 -2.91
C MET A 123 2.42 7.51 -3.47
N VAL A 124 2.04 8.61 -2.81
CA VAL A 124 2.53 9.95 -3.15
C VAL A 124 4.03 10.09 -2.86
N ALA A 125 4.52 9.57 -1.73
CA ALA A 125 5.94 9.59 -1.38
C ALA A 125 6.80 8.76 -2.36
N VAL A 126 6.35 7.56 -2.73
CA VAL A 126 6.98 6.72 -3.75
C VAL A 126 7.07 7.46 -5.08
N ARG A 127 6.01 8.16 -5.48
CA ARG A 127 6.05 9.04 -6.66
C ARG A 127 7.10 10.14 -6.53
N LEU A 128 7.16 10.84 -5.39
CA LEU A 128 8.13 11.93 -5.20
C LEU A 128 9.57 11.43 -5.25
N VAL A 129 9.84 10.26 -4.67
CA VAL A 129 11.18 9.63 -4.71
C VAL A 129 11.55 9.18 -6.13
N LEU A 130 10.62 8.56 -6.86
CA LEU A 130 10.84 8.11 -8.24
C LEU A 130 10.96 9.29 -9.23
N ALA A 131 10.12 10.31 -9.09
CA ALA A 131 10.18 11.52 -9.90
C ALA A 131 11.43 12.37 -9.60
N GLY A 132 11.91 12.36 -8.35
CA GLY A 132 13.09 13.11 -7.94
C GLY A 132 14.44 12.49 -8.32
N ARG A 133 14.49 11.20 -8.70
CA ARG A 133 15.77 10.51 -9.00
C ARG A 133 15.84 9.80 -10.35
N ILE A 134 14.73 9.47 -11.01
CA ILE A 134 14.77 8.59 -12.20
C ILE A 134 14.11 9.21 -13.45
N LEU A 135 13.28 10.25 -13.35
CA LEU A 135 12.58 10.85 -14.51
C LEU A 135 13.21 12.15 -15.03
N ARG A 136 14.53 12.32 -14.86
CA ARG A 136 15.35 13.22 -15.70
C ARG A 136 16.22 12.38 -16.63
N SER A 137 15.60 11.66 -17.56
CA SER A 137 16.26 11.08 -18.73
C SER A 137 15.25 10.96 -19.86
#